data_AF-A0A967JTK8-F1
#
_entry.id   AF-A0A967JTK8-F1
#
_cell.length_a   1.000
_cell.length_b   1.000
_cell.length_c   1.000
_cell.angle_alpha   90.00
_cell.angle_beta   90.00
_cell.angle_gamma   90.00
#
_symmetry.space_group_name_H-M   'P 1'
#
loop_
_entity.id
_entity.type
_entity.pdbx_description
1 polymer ?
#
loop_
_entity_poly.entity_id
_entity_poly.type
_entity_poly.pdbx_seq_one_letter_code
_entity_poly.pdbx_strand_id
1 'polypeptide(L)'
;AIEPGSSFKSFLVAAAIERGAIGAEELIDCGDGTYRVPGKTIRDAKAYGPLSPAGVLRVSSNVGAVKIAQALGQSAHFDMLQRFGFGRSTGSRFPDESAGVLRPWKAWKP
;
A
#
# COMPACT_ATOMS: atom_id res chain seq x y z
N ALA A 1 -10.13 3.80 -15.98
CA ALA A 1 -9.74 3.58 -14.57
C ALA A 1 -8.78 4.68 -14.13
N ILE A 2 -8.78 5.04 -12.84
CA ILE A 2 -7.91 6.07 -12.25
C ILE A 2 -7.05 5.44 -11.14
N GLU A 3 -5.90 6.04 -10.84
CA GLU A 3 -5.06 5.60 -9.72
C GLU A 3 -5.69 6.00 -8.37
N PRO A 4 -5.81 5.09 -7.39
CA PRO A 4 -6.52 5.37 -6.13
C PRO A 4 -5.74 6.29 -5.17
N GLY A 5 -4.42 6.44 -5.36
CA GLY A 5 -3.58 7.25 -4.47
C GLY A 5 -3.67 6.81 -3.00
N SER A 6 -3.73 7.77 -2.07
CA SER A 6 -3.70 7.47 -0.63
C SER A 6 -4.91 6.70 -0.11
N SER A 7 -6.04 6.68 -0.82
CA SER A 7 -7.20 5.85 -0.46
C SER A 7 -6.84 4.35 -0.42
N PHE A 8 -5.77 3.96 -1.11
CA PHE A 8 -5.27 2.60 -1.17
C PHE A 8 -4.57 2.12 0.12
N LYS A 9 -4.04 3.03 0.93
CA LYS A 9 -3.17 2.68 2.07
C LYS A 9 -3.85 1.82 3.12
N SER A 10 -5.17 1.96 3.28
CA SER A 10 -5.95 1.12 4.21
C SER A 10 -5.88 -0.37 3.85
N PHE A 11 -5.98 -0.71 2.57
CA PHE A 11 -5.89 -2.10 2.11
C PHE A 11 -4.48 -2.67 2.34
N LEU A 12 -3.45 -1.87 2.10
CA LEU A 12 -2.07 -2.25 2.38
C LEU A 12 -1.84 -2.52 3.87
N VAL A 13 -2.29 -1.62 4.74
CA VAL A 13 -2.14 -1.78 6.20
C VAL A 13 -2.91 -3.00 6.69
N ALA A 14 -4.16 -3.18 6.24
CA ALA A 14 -4.95 -4.36 6.58
C ALA A 14 -4.25 -5.65 6.17
N ALA A 15 -3.67 -5.70 4.97
CA ALA A 15 -2.92 -6.85 4.48
C ALA A 15 -1.69 -7.17 5.30
N ALA A 16 -0.92 -6.14 5.68
CA ALA A 16 0.30 -6.30 6.45
C ALA A 16 0.01 -6.85 7.85
N ILE A 17 -1.06 -6.37 8.49
CA ILE A 17 -1.51 -6.88 9.79
C ILE A 17 -2.04 -8.31 9.66
N GLU A 18 -2.94 -8.57 8.71
CA GLU A 18 -3.53 -9.90 8.45
C GLU A 18 -2.46 -10.98 8.20
N ARG A 19 -1.39 -10.62 7.47
CA ARG A 19 -0.27 -11.51 7.15
C ARG A 19 0.79 -11.58 8.26
N GLY A 20 0.61 -10.86 9.36
CA GLY A 20 1.59 -10.77 10.45
C GLY A 20 2.91 -10.12 10.04
N ALA A 21 2.93 -9.37 8.93
CA ALA A 21 4.12 -8.66 8.45
C ALA A 21 4.44 -7.43 9.31
N ILE A 22 3.42 -6.87 9.97
CA ILE A 22 3.55 -5.84 11.00
C ILE A 22 2.52 -6.07 12.11
N GLY A 23 2.80 -5.59 13.33
CA GLY A 23 1.82 -5.48 14.42
C GLY A 23 0.97 -4.20 14.34
N ALA A 24 -0.25 -4.23 14.90
CA ALA A 24 -1.17 -3.08 14.90
C ALA A 24 -0.64 -1.85 15.67
N GLU A 25 0.23 -2.08 16.66
CA GLU A 25 0.88 -1.04 17.48
C GLU A 25 2.39 -0.94 17.20
N GLU A 26 2.90 -1.67 16.20
CA GLU A 26 4.32 -1.65 15.85
C GLU A 26 4.73 -0.27 15.33
N LEU A 27 5.87 0.25 15.81
CA LEU A 27 6.37 1.52 15.32
C LEU A 27 7.16 1.33 14.02
N ILE A 28 6.64 1.91 12.94
CA ILE A 28 7.33 2.05 11.67
C ILE A 28 8.14 3.34 11.72
N ASP A 29 9.47 3.20 11.72
CA ASP A 29 10.37 4.35 11.62
C ASP A 29 10.15 5.06 10.27
N CYS A 30 9.59 6.28 10.26
CA CYS A 30 9.44 7.07 9.03
C CYS A 30 10.55 8.13 8.85
N GLY A 31 11.58 8.09 9.70
CA GLY A 31 12.77 8.93 9.61
C GLY A 31 12.48 10.42 9.52
N ASP A 32 13.24 11.10 8.68
CA ASP A 32 13.13 12.53 8.39
C ASP A 32 12.03 12.87 7.36
N GLY A 33 11.11 11.94 7.09
CA GLY A 33 10.07 12.08 6.07
C GLY A 33 10.56 11.80 4.64
N THR A 34 11.77 11.25 4.48
CA THR A 34 12.25 10.77 3.17
C THR A 34 12.70 9.32 3.22
N TYR A 35 12.52 8.60 2.11
CA TYR A 35 12.98 7.22 1.99
C TYR A 35 13.38 6.89 0.56
N ARG A 36 14.59 6.38 0.36
CA ARG A 36 15.14 6.09 -0.96
C ARG A 36 14.89 4.63 -1.34
N VAL A 37 14.29 4.42 -2.50
CA VAL A 37 14.18 3.12 -3.15
C VAL A 37 14.84 3.20 -4.54
N PRO A 38 15.10 2.08 -5.22
CA PRO A 38 15.70 2.12 -6.55
C PRO A 38 14.96 3.08 -7.50
N GLY A 39 15.70 4.02 -8.09
CA GLY A 39 15.17 4.97 -9.07
C GLY A 39 14.29 6.12 -8.55
N LYS A 40 13.93 6.17 -7.26
CA LYS A 40 13.08 7.26 -6.73
C LYS A 40 13.28 7.53 -5.23
N THR A 41 13.02 8.77 -4.83
CA THR A 41 12.92 9.18 -3.42
C THR A 41 11.46 9.40 -3.07
N ILE A 42 10.98 8.64 -2.08
CA ILE A 42 9.66 8.78 -1.48
C ILE A 42 9.72 9.89 -0.44
N ARG A 43 8.70 10.75 -0.41
CA ARG A 43 8.62 11.88 0.51
C ARG A 43 7.24 11.95 1.17
N ASP A 44 7.27 12.29 2.45
CA ASP A 44 6.13 12.72 3.22
C ASP A 44 5.97 14.24 3.14
N ALA A 45 4.83 14.74 3.61
CA ALA A 45 4.58 16.18 3.70
C ALA A 45 5.50 16.88 4.72
N LYS A 46 5.99 16.15 5.72
CA LYS A 46 6.98 16.59 6.72
C LYS A 46 7.60 15.38 7.41
N ALA A 47 8.64 15.61 8.23
CA ALA A 47 9.18 14.59 9.11
C ALA A 47 8.19 14.27 10.24
N TYR A 48 7.69 13.03 10.26
CA TYR A 48 6.77 12.54 11.30
C TYR A 48 7.46 11.72 12.38
N GLY A 49 8.69 11.23 12.14
CA GLY A 49 9.35 10.28 13.02
C GLY A 49 8.65 8.90 13.00
N PRO A 50 8.84 8.07 14.04
CA PRO A 50 8.17 6.77 14.13
C PRO A 50 6.65 6.90 14.20
N LEU A 51 5.94 6.06 13.45
CA LEU A 51 4.47 6.02 13.38
C LEU A 51 3.95 4.60 13.59
N SER A 52 2.85 4.43 14.32
CA SER A 52 2.06 3.19 14.26
C SER A 52 1.37 3.04 12.90
N PRO A 53 0.86 1.86 12.52
CA PRO A 53 0.05 1.69 11.31
C PRO A 53 -1.13 2.67 11.24
N ALA A 54 -1.81 2.89 12.37
CA ALA A 54 -2.87 3.91 12.47
C ALA A 54 -2.32 5.33 12.23
N GLY A 55 -1.13 5.63 12.77
CA GLY A 55 -0.41 6.87 12.50
C GLY A 55 -0.11 7.06 11.01
N VAL A 56 0.39 6.02 10.32
CA VAL A 56 0.66 6.04 8.87
C VAL A 56 -0.60 6.40 8.08
N LEU A 57 -1.75 5.84 8.43
CA LEU A 57 -3.03 6.19 7.80
C LEU A 57 -3.47 7.61 8.14
N ARG A 58 -3.38 8.00 9.41
CA ARG A 58 -3.82 9.31 9.93
C ARG A 58 -3.13 10.48 9.22
N VAL A 59 -1.82 10.38 9.03
CA VAL A 59 -1.04 11.45 8.37
C VAL A 59 -0.75 11.15 6.90
N SER A 60 -1.29 10.03 6.40
CA SER A 60 -1.06 9.53 5.05
C SER A 60 0.43 9.48 4.69
N SER A 61 1.26 8.91 5.57
CA SER A 61 2.71 8.78 5.33
C SER A 61 2.96 7.86 4.11
N ASN A 62 3.61 8.39 3.08
CA ASN A 62 4.10 7.62 1.93
C ASN A 62 5.33 6.79 2.32
N VAL A 63 6.20 7.35 3.18
CA VAL A 63 7.37 6.63 3.69
C VAL A 63 6.92 5.40 4.48
N GLY A 64 6.02 5.58 5.44
CA GLY A 64 5.44 4.50 6.22
C GLY A 64 4.75 3.46 5.33
N ALA A 65 3.95 3.90 4.36
CA ALA A 65 3.31 2.98 3.41
C ALA A 65 4.32 2.14 2.61
N VAL A 66 5.41 2.74 2.10
CA VAL A 66 6.42 1.99 1.35
C VAL A 66 7.15 0.97 2.23
N LYS A 67 7.49 1.33 3.48
CA LYS A 67 8.11 0.41 4.44
C LYS A 67 7.17 -0.75 4.79
N ILE A 68 5.89 -0.49 5.00
CA ILE A 68 4.87 -1.53 5.20
C ILE A 68 4.77 -2.46 3.98
N ALA A 69 4.77 -1.90 2.76
CA ALA A 69 4.72 -2.70 1.53
C ALA A 69 5.96 -3.58 1.34
N GLN A 70 7.14 -3.12 1.76
CA GLN A 70 8.37 -3.91 1.75
C GLN A 70 8.31 -5.06 2.76
N ALA A 71 7.80 -4.80 3.97
CA ALA A 71 7.61 -5.83 4.99
C ALA A 71 6.61 -6.92 4.55
N LEU A 72 5.48 -6.51 3.95
CA LEU A 72 4.46 -7.44 3.44
C LEU A 72 4.96 -8.28 2.25
N GLY A 73 5.76 -7.67 1.36
CA GLY A 73 6.26 -8.32 0.16
C GLY A 73 5.24 -8.36 -0.99
N GLN A 74 5.75 -8.42 -2.22
CA GLN A 74 4.95 -8.21 -3.44
C GLN A 74 3.88 -9.29 -3.65
N SER A 75 4.21 -10.57 -3.41
CA SER A 75 3.27 -11.68 -3.64
C SER A 75 2.08 -11.61 -2.68
N ALA A 76 2.33 -11.36 -1.39
CA ALA A 76 1.27 -11.26 -0.39
C ALA A 76 0.42 -10.00 -0.60
N HIS A 77 1.05 -8.89 -0.99
CA HIS A 77 0.35 -7.67 -1.35
C HIS A 77 -0.59 -7.93 -2.55
N PHE A 78 -0.09 -8.51 -3.64
CA PHE A 78 -0.90 -8.80 -4.83
C PHE A 78 -2.06 -9.77 -4.56
N ASP A 79 -1.81 -10.88 -3.86
CA ASP A 79 -2.86 -11.83 -3.46
C ASP A 79 -3.99 -11.11 -2.72
N MET A 80 -3.62 -10.26 -1.78
CA MET A 80 -4.56 -9.54 -0.96
C MET A 80 -5.37 -8.52 -1.79
N LEU A 81 -4.75 -7.86 -2.78
CA LEU A 81 -5.47 -6.99 -3.72
C LEU A 81 -6.49 -7.76 -4.56
N GLN A 82 -6.15 -8.98 -5.00
CA GLN A 82 -7.11 -9.84 -5.69
C GLN A 82 -8.26 -10.25 -4.76
N ARG A 83 -7.98 -10.53 -3.47
CA ARG A 83 -9.00 -10.84 -2.45
C ARG A 83 -9.95 -9.67 -2.19
N PHE A 84 -9.46 -8.43 -2.22
CA PHE A 84 -10.32 -7.23 -2.18
C PHE A 84 -11.05 -6.94 -3.50
N GLY A 85 -10.79 -7.70 -4.57
CA GLY A 85 -11.48 -7.58 -5.84
C GLY A 85 -10.82 -6.65 -6.86
N PHE A 86 -9.63 -6.11 -6.58
CA PHE A 86 -8.90 -5.29 -7.55
C PHE A 86 -8.51 -6.09 -8.79
N GLY A 87 -8.61 -5.47 -9.96
CA GLY A 87 -8.33 -6.13 -11.24
C GLY A 87 -9.45 -7.06 -11.71
N ARG A 88 -10.62 -7.01 -11.07
CA ARG A 88 -11.82 -7.77 -11.46
C ARG A 88 -12.99 -6.80 -11.62
N SER A 89 -13.86 -7.08 -12.59
CA SER A 89 -15.16 -6.39 -12.69
C SER A 89 -15.98 -6.70 -11.42
N THR A 90 -16.80 -5.74 -10.98
CA THR A 90 -17.64 -5.93 -9.79
C THR A 90 -18.81 -6.89 -10.05
N GLY A 91 -19.13 -7.17 -11.32
CA GLY A 91 -20.27 -7.98 -11.71
C GLY A 91 -21.60 -7.21 -11.65
N SER A 92 -21.54 -5.88 -11.66
CA SER A 92 -22.72 -4.99 -11.59
C SER A 92 -23.64 -5.09 -12.81
N ARG A 93 -23.13 -5.66 -13.92
CA ARG A 93 -23.79 -5.71 -15.25
C ARG A 93 -24.01 -4.34 -15.88
N PHE A 94 -23.38 -3.29 -15.36
CA PHE A 94 -23.39 -2.00 -16.02
C PHE A 94 -22.65 -2.10 -17.37
N PRO A 95 -23.19 -1.55 -18.46
CA PRO A 95 -22.50 -1.54 -19.74
C PRO A 95 -21.10 -0.91 -19.61
N ASP A 96 -20.11 -1.49 -20.30
CA ASP A 96 -18.72 -1.00 -20.34
C ASP A 96 -18.02 -0.88 -18.97
N GLU A 97 -18.42 -1.72 -18.00
CA GLU A 97 -17.74 -1.78 -16.71
C GLU A 97 -16.24 -2.14 -16.86
N SER A 98 -15.38 -1.31 -16.26
CA SER A 98 -13.94 -1.57 -16.24
C SER A 98 -13.55 -2.42 -15.02
N ALA A 99 -12.76 -3.47 -15.24
CA ALA A 99 -12.11 -4.24 -14.17
C ALA A 99 -10.94 -3.49 -13.49
N GLY A 100 -10.59 -2.29 -13.97
CA GLY A 100 -9.37 -1.60 -13.58
C GLY A 100 -8.12 -2.28 -14.14
N VAL A 101 -6.95 -1.95 -13.56
CA VAL A 101 -5.66 -2.51 -13.96
C VAL A 101 -4.90 -2.97 -12.72
N LEU A 102 -4.65 -4.27 -12.62
CA LEU A 102 -3.76 -4.86 -11.61
C LEU A 102 -2.71 -5.72 -12.32
N ARG A 103 -1.47 -5.23 -12.35
CA ARG A 103 -0.36 -5.94 -13.00
C ARG A 103 0.06 -7.15 -12.15
N PRO A 104 0.39 -8.31 -12.74
CA PRO A 104 0.96 -9.44 -12.01
C PRO A 104 2.19 -9.02 -11.21
N TRP A 105 2.29 -9.50 -9.96
CA TRP A 105 3.36 -9.07 -9.04
C TRP A 105 4.78 -9.34 -9.57
N LYS A 106 4.97 -10.41 -10.37
CA LYS A 106 6.27 -10.72 -11.00
C LYS A 106 6.78 -9.64 -11.95
N ALA A 107 5.89 -8.75 -12.43
CA ALA A 107 6.24 -7.63 -13.28
C ALA A 107 6.48 -6.33 -12.50
N TRP A 108 6.33 -6.34 -11.17
CA TRP A 108 6.55 -5.16 -10.33
C TRP A 108 8.05 -4.93 -10.18
N LYS A 109 8.48 -3.69 -10.46
CA LYS A 109 9.87 -3.28 -10.28
C LYS A 109 10.05 -2.66 -8.88
N PRO A 110 11.24 -2.85 -8.25
CA PRO A 110 11.64 -2.12 -7.06
C PRO A 110 11.51 -0.60 -7.23
#